data_AF-A0A929Y2H9-F1
#
_entry.id   AF-A0A929Y2H9-F1
#
_cell.length_a   1.000
_cell.length_b   1.000
_cell.length_c   1.000
_cell.angle_alpha   90.00
_cell.angle_beta   90.00
_cell.angle_gamma   90.00
#
_symmetry.space_group_name_H-M   'P 1'
#
loop_
_entity.id
_entity.type
_entity.pdbx_description
1 polymer ?
#
loop_
_entity_poly.entity_id
_entity_poly.type
_entity_poly.pdbx_seq_one_letter_code
_entity_poly.pdbx_strand_id
1 'polypeptide(L)'
;QGMRGFLMVYLPIAGITFFLWLVKKRERGALQFVTALLLTFLNDLTVKITASNPLSTTRNLRHGPEKLFRVVIPQIGEMMQLPEGRWLWILPCVLGMIGLFFAGADCCRKQEEGDLLAAQVVLCLWASLMGMVFSASFTTMESSSRYFIALPFAIGASCAYLLLRSRKKRESRCMRTLSLVMVLLALATGSRAAWINMDQLLLRDDTDHSWLAKAGKVLEEKGYDHAYSTFYLAGPVSVLTNGRVQVAQLDQFRDMKAMKWLSDASWYPPLTKSEEKTAFLVTEANRKDMELFLQKHPDLLFGVTELDGLWLYECKRNVTRWGE
;
A
#
# COMPACT_ATOMS: atom_id res chain seq x y z
N GLN A 1 5.10 -9.15 2.58
CA GLN A 1 4.35 -8.19 1.72
C GLN A 1 4.85 -8.17 0.27
N GLY A 2 6.17 -8.17 0.00
CA GLY A 2 6.72 -8.21 -1.37
C GLY A 2 6.21 -9.34 -2.27
N MET A 3 6.08 -10.56 -1.75
CA MET A 3 5.55 -11.71 -2.52
C MET A 3 4.08 -11.53 -2.96
N ARG A 4 3.26 -10.82 -2.17
CA ARG A 4 1.88 -10.48 -2.57
C ARG A 4 1.84 -9.31 -3.56
N GLY A 5 2.82 -8.42 -3.51
CA GLY A 5 3.02 -7.35 -4.51
C GLY A 5 3.17 -7.91 -5.92
N PHE A 6 3.80 -9.08 -6.08
CA PHE A 6 3.90 -9.75 -7.38
C PHE A 6 2.54 -10.23 -7.94
N LEU A 7 1.56 -10.59 -7.09
CA LEU A 7 0.19 -10.87 -7.57
C LEU A 7 -0.43 -9.62 -8.20
N MET A 8 -0.15 -8.44 -7.62
CA MET A 8 -0.61 -7.15 -8.13
C MET A 8 0.11 -6.70 -9.41
N VAL A 9 1.12 -7.45 -9.87
CA VAL A 9 1.83 -7.23 -11.13
C VAL A 9 1.43 -8.29 -12.17
N TYR A 10 1.50 -9.58 -11.82
CA TYR A 10 1.23 -10.66 -12.76
C TYR A 10 -0.26 -10.77 -13.14
N LEU A 11 -1.18 -10.51 -12.21
CA LEU A 11 -2.61 -10.60 -12.49
C LEU A 11 -3.08 -9.52 -13.49
N PRO A 12 -2.67 -8.24 -13.37
CA PRO A 12 -2.89 -7.23 -14.41
C PRO A 12 -2.29 -7.60 -15.77
N ILE A 13 -1.06 -8.13 -15.81
CA ILE A 13 -0.42 -8.60 -17.05
C ILE A 13 -1.26 -9.71 -17.69
N ALA A 14 -1.71 -10.69 -16.90
CA ALA A 14 -2.59 -11.77 -17.38
C ALA A 14 -3.91 -11.19 -17.92
N GLY A 15 -4.55 -10.27 -17.22
CA GLY A 15 -5.80 -9.65 -17.66
C GLY A 15 -5.66 -8.90 -18.99
N ILE A 16 -4.58 -8.15 -19.18
CA ILE A 16 -4.35 -7.37 -20.41
C ILE A 16 -3.93 -8.25 -21.58
N THR A 17 -3.08 -9.25 -21.35
CA THR A 17 -2.70 -10.21 -22.39
C THR A 17 -3.90 -11.05 -22.83
N PHE A 18 -4.78 -11.43 -21.90
CA PHE A 18 -6.06 -12.07 -22.22
C PHE A 18 -6.97 -11.17 -23.06
N PHE A 19 -7.16 -9.91 -22.66
CA PHE A 19 -7.94 -8.94 -23.43
C PHE A 19 -7.39 -8.78 -24.86
N LEU A 20 -6.07 -8.65 -25.00
CA LEU A 20 -5.44 -8.52 -26.31
C LEU A 20 -5.53 -9.80 -27.14
N TRP A 21 -5.47 -10.97 -26.51
CA TRP A 21 -5.75 -12.22 -27.18
C TRP A 21 -7.19 -12.27 -27.71
N LEU A 22 -8.19 -11.85 -26.91
CA LEU A 22 -9.59 -11.79 -27.35
C LEU A 22 -9.78 -10.84 -28.53
N VAL A 23 -9.20 -9.63 -28.47
CA VAL A 23 -9.40 -8.59 -29.48
C VAL A 23 -8.61 -8.86 -30.76
N LYS A 24 -7.36 -9.33 -30.66
CA LYS A 24 -6.46 -9.51 -31.82
C LYS A 24 -6.31 -10.95 -32.30
N LYS A 25 -6.82 -11.94 -31.55
CA LYS A 25 -6.70 -13.39 -31.82
C LYS A 25 -5.26 -13.82 -32.13
N ARG A 26 -4.28 -13.25 -31.43
CA ARG A 26 -2.85 -13.50 -31.69
C ARG A 26 -2.33 -14.66 -30.85
N GLU A 27 -1.76 -15.68 -31.47
CA GLU A 27 -1.20 -16.86 -30.76
C GLU A 27 -0.14 -16.48 -29.71
N ARG A 28 0.74 -15.51 -30.02
CA ARG A 28 1.70 -14.97 -29.03
C ARG A 28 1.01 -14.37 -27.80
N GLY A 29 -0.19 -13.82 -27.95
CA GLY A 29 -0.98 -13.29 -26.83
C GLY A 29 -1.53 -14.38 -25.92
N ALA A 30 -1.90 -15.54 -26.49
CA ALA A 30 -2.30 -16.71 -25.70
C ALA A 30 -1.14 -17.24 -24.86
N LEU A 31 0.06 -17.36 -25.46
CA LEU A 31 1.24 -17.81 -24.74
C LEU A 31 1.59 -16.85 -23.59
N GLN A 32 1.61 -15.54 -23.84
CA GLN A 32 1.84 -14.52 -22.82
C GLN A 32 0.82 -14.58 -21.68
N PHE A 33 -0.47 -14.78 -22.01
CA PHE A 33 -1.52 -14.97 -21.02
C PHE A 33 -1.29 -16.21 -20.15
N VAL A 34 -1.03 -17.36 -20.78
CA VAL A 34 -0.77 -18.62 -20.05
C VAL A 34 0.47 -18.49 -19.16
N THR A 35 1.55 -17.87 -19.66
CA THR A 35 2.75 -17.62 -18.86
C THR A 35 2.45 -16.70 -17.67
N ALA A 36 1.72 -15.60 -17.87
CA ALA A 36 1.36 -14.69 -16.78
C ALA A 36 0.43 -15.35 -15.75
N LEU A 37 -0.50 -16.19 -16.20
CA LEU A 37 -1.38 -16.97 -15.32
C LEU A 37 -0.59 -18.00 -14.50
N LEU A 38 0.33 -18.71 -15.15
CA LEU A 38 1.22 -19.67 -14.47
C LEU A 38 2.10 -19.00 -13.43
N LEU A 39 2.70 -17.84 -13.75
CA LEU A 39 3.49 -17.06 -12.79
C LEU A 39 2.64 -16.57 -11.62
N THR A 40 1.40 -16.14 -11.89
CA THR A 40 0.44 -15.76 -10.83
C THR A 40 0.14 -16.93 -9.90
N PHE A 41 -0.12 -18.12 -10.48
CA PHE A 41 -0.39 -19.34 -9.72
C PHE A 41 0.83 -19.80 -8.90
N LEU A 42 2.01 -19.85 -9.51
CA LEU A 42 3.25 -20.21 -8.83
C LEU A 42 3.57 -19.25 -7.69
N ASN A 43 3.31 -17.95 -7.89
CA ASN A 43 3.49 -16.97 -6.84
C ASN A 43 2.50 -17.16 -5.68
N ASP A 44 1.21 -17.41 -5.96
CA ASP A 44 0.22 -17.73 -4.91
C ASP A 44 0.59 -19.00 -4.14
N LEU A 45 1.01 -20.05 -4.85
CA LEU A 45 1.46 -21.30 -4.26
C LEU A 45 2.70 -21.08 -3.37
N THR A 46 3.68 -20.32 -3.86
CA THR A 46 4.89 -19.99 -3.11
C THR A 46 4.55 -19.20 -1.85
N VAL A 47 3.64 -18.22 -1.94
CA VAL A 47 3.15 -17.46 -0.79
C VAL A 47 2.48 -18.39 0.23
N LYS A 48 1.65 -19.33 -0.21
CA LYS A 48 0.98 -20.28 0.69
C LYS A 48 1.96 -21.22 1.39
N ILE A 49 3.01 -21.66 0.70
CA ILE A 49 4.00 -22.61 1.23
C ILE A 49 5.00 -21.91 2.15
N THR A 50 5.46 -20.71 1.79
CA THR A 50 6.60 -20.07 2.47
C THR A 50 6.21 -18.96 3.44
N ALA A 51 4.98 -18.42 3.38
CA ALA A 51 4.56 -17.40 4.33
C ALA A 51 4.23 -18.03 5.69
N SER A 52 5.08 -17.74 6.68
CA SER A 52 4.89 -18.07 8.10
C SER A 52 3.55 -17.60 8.68
N ASN A 53 3.03 -16.48 8.20
CA ASN A 53 1.70 -15.98 8.50
C ASN A 53 1.10 -15.37 7.22
N PRO A 54 0.13 -16.02 6.57
CA PRO A 54 -0.63 -15.37 5.53
C PRO A 54 -1.54 -14.34 6.20
N LEU A 55 -1.12 -13.07 6.28
CA LEU A 55 -1.97 -11.93 6.68
C LEU A 55 -3.41 -12.17 6.19
N SER A 56 -4.32 -12.40 7.14
CA SER A 56 -5.69 -12.81 6.89
C SER A 56 -6.52 -11.61 6.42
N THR A 57 -6.35 -11.23 5.16
CA THR A 57 -7.18 -10.18 4.55
C THR A 57 -8.60 -10.70 4.35
N THR A 58 -9.56 -10.17 5.10
CA THR A 58 -10.98 -10.51 4.94
C THR A 58 -11.68 -9.49 4.05
N ARG A 59 -12.90 -9.82 3.61
CA ARG A 59 -13.69 -8.99 2.71
C ARG A 59 -14.33 -7.83 3.49
N ASN A 60 -14.20 -6.61 2.97
CA ASN A 60 -14.89 -5.42 3.46
C ASN A 60 -15.83 -4.84 2.40
N LEU A 61 -16.79 -5.66 1.92
CA LEU A 61 -17.69 -5.24 0.84
C LEU A 61 -18.71 -4.19 1.28
N ARG A 62 -19.13 -4.20 2.56
CA ARG A 62 -20.18 -3.29 3.07
C ARG A 62 -19.67 -1.85 3.25
N HIS A 63 -18.49 -1.67 3.84
CA HIS A 63 -17.88 -0.34 4.03
C HIS A 63 -16.82 -0.01 2.98
N GLY A 64 -16.71 -0.84 1.92
CA GLY A 64 -15.70 -0.67 0.88
C GLY A 64 -15.80 0.68 0.14
N PRO A 65 -16.98 1.09 -0.33
CA PRO A 65 -17.15 2.40 -0.96
C PRO A 65 -16.87 3.56 0.00
N GLU A 66 -17.29 3.44 1.26
CA GLU A 66 -17.01 4.45 2.29
C GLU A 66 -15.50 4.61 2.50
N LYS A 67 -14.78 3.50 2.63
CA LYS A 67 -13.31 3.48 2.76
C LYS A 67 -12.62 4.02 1.51
N LEU A 68 -13.14 3.75 0.32
CA LEU A 68 -12.62 4.30 -0.94
C LEU A 68 -12.59 5.83 -0.91
N PHE A 69 -13.72 6.46 -0.58
CA PHE A 69 -13.84 7.92 -0.61
C PHE A 69 -13.25 8.63 0.62
N ARG A 70 -13.35 8.04 1.81
CA ARG A 70 -12.88 8.66 3.06
C ARG A 70 -11.41 8.41 3.37
N VAL A 71 -10.84 7.32 2.86
CA VAL A 71 -9.47 6.90 3.22
C VAL A 71 -8.59 6.78 1.98
N VAL A 72 -8.97 5.96 1.00
CA VAL A 72 -8.08 5.61 -0.12
C VAL A 72 -7.85 6.79 -1.07
N ILE A 73 -8.90 7.50 -1.50
CA ILE A 73 -8.76 8.67 -2.37
C ILE A 73 -7.95 9.80 -1.69
N PRO A 74 -8.22 10.16 -0.42
CA PRO A 74 -7.35 11.08 0.32
C PRO A 74 -5.90 10.62 0.37
N GLN A 75 -5.63 9.34 0.64
CA GLN A 75 -4.27 8.79 0.68
C GLN A 75 -3.56 8.78 -0.69
N ILE A 76 -4.30 8.61 -1.79
CA ILE A 76 -3.78 8.83 -3.15
C ILE A 76 -3.38 10.30 -3.32
N GLY A 77 -4.20 11.22 -2.80
CA GLY A 77 -3.92 12.64 -2.77
C GLY A 77 -2.68 12.99 -1.95
N GLU A 78 -2.51 12.39 -0.77
CA GLU A 78 -1.32 12.52 0.07
C GLU A 78 -0.06 12.01 -0.64
N MET A 79 -0.16 10.87 -1.34
CA MET A 79 0.96 10.31 -2.12
C MET A 79 1.42 11.29 -3.22
N MET A 80 0.47 12.00 -3.84
CA MET A 80 0.76 13.07 -4.80
C MET A 80 1.03 14.42 -4.13
N GLN A 81 1.10 14.50 -2.80
CA GLN A 81 1.31 15.75 -2.06
C GLN A 81 0.28 16.83 -2.46
N LEU A 82 -0.95 16.43 -2.80
CA LEU A 82 -2.01 17.32 -3.25
C LEU A 82 -2.27 18.47 -2.26
N PRO A 83 -2.33 18.30 -0.93
CA PRO A 83 -2.68 19.39 -0.01
C PRO A 83 -1.86 20.68 -0.21
N GLU A 84 -0.59 20.55 -0.57
CA GLU A 84 0.33 21.68 -0.74
C GLU A 84 0.75 21.91 -2.21
N GLY A 85 0.44 20.98 -3.13
CA GLY A 85 0.97 20.96 -4.50
C GLY A 85 -0.05 20.69 -5.60
N ARG A 86 -1.37 20.85 -5.34
CA ARG A 86 -2.47 20.46 -6.27
C ARG A 86 -2.20 20.80 -7.72
N TRP A 87 -1.78 22.03 -8.00
CA TRP A 87 -1.64 22.56 -9.36
C TRP A 87 -0.52 21.88 -10.16
N LEU A 88 0.55 21.40 -9.51
CA LEU A 88 1.67 20.71 -10.17
C LEU A 88 1.28 19.33 -10.70
N TRP A 89 0.32 18.67 -10.05
CA TRP A 89 -0.10 17.32 -10.40
C TRP A 89 -1.30 17.27 -11.35
N ILE A 90 -2.10 18.34 -11.46
CA ILE A 90 -3.26 18.39 -12.37
C ILE A 90 -2.83 18.10 -13.81
N LEU A 91 -1.82 18.81 -14.31
CA LEU A 91 -1.38 18.66 -15.70
C LEU A 91 -0.79 17.26 -15.98
N PRO A 92 0.14 16.72 -15.18
CA PRO A 92 0.59 15.32 -15.30
C PRO A 92 -0.56 14.31 -15.26
N CYS A 93 -1.53 14.47 -14.35
CA CYS A 93 -2.68 13.56 -14.27
C CYS A 93 -3.55 13.62 -15.53
N VAL A 94 -3.83 14.81 -16.06
CA VAL A 94 -4.59 14.98 -17.30
C VAL A 94 -3.86 14.33 -18.47
N LEU A 95 -2.56 14.58 -18.62
CA LEU A 95 -1.72 13.95 -19.64
C LEU A 95 -1.66 12.42 -19.45
N GLY A 96 -1.60 11.95 -18.21
CA GLY A 96 -1.63 10.53 -17.86
C GLY A 96 -2.92 9.86 -18.33
N MET A 97 -4.07 10.47 -18.07
CA MET A 97 -5.37 9.97 -18.51
C MET A 97 -5.52 9.99 -20.03
N ILE A 98 -5.02 11.03 -20.69
CA ILE A 98 -4.98 11.11 -22.16
C ILE A 98 -4.11 9.98 -22.72
N GLY A 99 -2.93 9.74 -22.14
CA GLY A 99 -2.03 8.64 -22.51
C GLY A 99 -2.67 7.26 -22.34
N LEU A 100 -3.36 7.03 -21.22
CA LEU A 100 -4.12 5.81 -20.97
C LEU A 100 -5.22 5.59 -22.02
N PHE A 101 -6.02 6.62 -22.31
CA PHE A 101 -7.09 6.53 -23.31
C PHE A 101 -6.51 6.15 -24.69
N PHE A 102 -5.42 6.81 -25.08
CA PHE A 102 -4.74 6.55 -26.34
C PHE A 102 -4.09 5.17 -26.40
N ALA A 103 -3.51 4.68 -25.30
CA ALA A 103 -2.97 3.33 -25.20
C ALA A 103 -4.07 2.27 -25.39
N GLY A 104 -5.22 2.46 -24.73
CA GLY A 104 -6.39 1.59 -24.90
C GLY A 104 -6.91 1.58 -26.35
N ALA A 105 -7.07 2.76 -26.96
CA ALA A 105 -7.53 2.88 -28.34
C ALA A 105 -6.57 2.23 -29.35
N ASP A 106 -5.26 2.37 -29.14
CA ASP A 106 -4.24 1.80 -30.02
C ASP A 106 -4.07 0.29 -29.81
N CYS A 107 -4.30 -0.20 -28.59
CA CYS A 107 -4.44 -1.64 -28.32
C CYS A 107 -5.58 -2.27 -29.13
N CYS A 108 -6.65 -1.53 -29.43
CA CYS A 108 -7.74 -2.00 -30.30
C CYS A 108 -7.46 -1.86 -31.80
N ARG A 109 -6.36 -1.21 -32.21
CA ARG A 109 -5.99 -0.99 -33.61
C ARG A 109 -4.84 -1.90 -34.05
N LYS A 110 -4.68 -2.10 -35.36
CA LYS A 110 -3.47 -2.74 -35.92
C LYS A 110 -2.29 -1.78 -35.75
N GLN A 111 -1.25 -2.23 -35.05
CA GLN A 111 -0.03 -1.48 -34.79
C GLN A 111 1.20 -2.38 -34.91
N GLU A 112 2.35 -1.75 -35.11
CA GLU A 112 3.66 -2.39 -35.01
C GLU A 112 3.89 -2.97 -33.60
N GLU A 113 4.69 -4.02 -33.49
CA GLU A 113 4.90 -4.74 -32.22
C GLU A 113 5.44 -3.85 -31.09
N GLY A 114 6.33 -2.91 -31.40
CA GLY A 114 6.93 -2.02 -30.40
C GLY A 114 5.93 -1.04 -29.77
N ASP A 115 5.01 -0.48 -30.55
CA ASP A 115 3.99 0.45 -30.02
C ASP A 115 2.95 -0.30 -29.19
N LEU A 116 2.64 -1.53 -29.60
CA LEU A 116 1.73 -2.40 -28.86
C LEU A 116 2.30 -2.75 -27.49
N LEU A 117 3.61 -3.01 -27.39
CA LEU A 117 4.28 -3.26 -26.12
C LEU A 117 4.24 -2.03 -25.22
N ALA A 118 4.50 -0.83 -25.76
CA ALA A 118 4.43 0.41 -24.99
C ALA A 118 3.00 0.67 -24.45
N ALA A 119 1.97 0.44 -25.27
CA ALA A 119 0.58 0.54 -24.84
C ALA A 119 0.22 -0.51 -23.77
N GLN A 120 0.70 -1.74 -23.90
CA GLN A 120 0.53 -2.80 -22.90
C GLN A 120 1.11 -2.40 -21.54
N VAL A 121 2.32 -1.84 -21.51
CA VAL A 121 2.97 -1.39 -20.26
C VAL A 121 2.11 -0.33 -19.55
N VAL A 122 1.60 0.65 -20.29
CA VAL A 122 0.70 1.68 -19.74
C VAL A 122 -0.53 1.04 -19.12
N LEU A 123 -1.22 0.17 -19.87
CA LEU A 123 -2.41 -0.52 -19.37
C LEU A 123 -2.10 -1.34 -18.11
N CYS A 124 -0.96 -2.05 -18.08
CA CYS A 124 -0.57 -2.89 -16.95
C CYS A 124 -0.36 -2.07 -15.68
N LEU A 125 0.35 -0.94 -15.77
CA LEU A 125 0.58 -0.07 -14.63
C LEU A 125 -0.72 0.50 -14.05
N TRP A 126 -1.64 0.94 -14.92
CA TRP A 126 -2.95 1.41 -14.50
C TRP A 126 -3.82 0.29 -13.90
N ALA A 127 -3.82 -0.90 -14.49
CA ALA A 127 -4.55 -2.05 -13.95
C ALA A 127 -3.97 -2.51 -12.60
N SER A 128 -2.65 -2.50 -12.42
CA SER A 128 -2.00 -2.73 -11.13
C SER A 128 -2.40 -1.70 -10.08
N LEU A 129 -2.41 -0.41 -10.44
CA LEU A 129 -2.87 0.65 -9.54
C LEU A 129 -4.34 0.43 -9.14
N MET A 130 -5.22 0.09 -10.09
CA MET A 130 -6.62 -0.21 -9.78
C MET A 130 -6.77 -1.43 -8.88
N GLY A 131 -5.98 -2.48 -9.11
CA GLY A 131 -5.92 -3.65 -8.22
C GLY A 131 -5.56 -3.27 -6.78
N MET A 132 -4.59 -2.37 -6.60
CA MET A 132 -4.22 -1.83 -5.28
C MET A 132 -5.34 -1.00 -4.66
N VAL A 133 -5.99 -0.12 -5.42
CA VAL A 133 -7.12 0.70 -4.95
C VAL A 133 -8.29 -0.19 -4.51
N PHE A 134 -8.64 -1.21 -5.29
CA PHE A 134 -9.68 -2.16 -4.94
C PHE A 134 -9.32 -3.00 -3.73
N SER A 135 -8.08 -3.50 -3.66
CA SER A 135 -7.59 -4.24 -2.50
C SER A 135 -7.65 -3.40 -1.23
N ALA A 136 -7.15 -2.16 -1.27
CA ALA A 136 -7.16 -1.26 -0.12
C ALA A 136 -8.60 -0.89 0.31
N SER A 137 -9.53 -0.75 -0.62
CA SER A 137 -10.90 -0.33 -0.33
C SER A 137 -11.79 -1.48 0.15
N PHE A 138 -11.80 -2.61 -0.58
CA PHE A 138 -12.77 -3.69 -0.40
C PHE A 138 -12.25 -4.86 0.45
N THR A 139 -11.09 -4.71 1.09
CA THR A 139 -10.55 -5.67 2.05
C THR A 139 -10.23 -5.01 3.39
N THR A 140 -9.98 -5.83 4.41
CA THR A 140 -9.49 -5.37 5.72
C THR A 140 -8.01 -4.99 5.73
N MET A 141 -7.34 -4.93 4.57
CA MET A 141 -5.97 -4.43 4.46
C MET A 141 -5.88 -2.99 4.98
N GLU A 142 -4.99 -2.74 5.95
CA GLU A 142 -4.64 -1.37 6.34
C GLU A 142 -4.06 -0.63 5.14
N SER A 143 -4.61 0.57 4.86
CA SER A 143 -4.24 1.37 3.70
C SER A 143 -3.31 2.49 4.14
N SER A 144 -2.28 2.75 3.33
CA SER A 144 -1.30 3.80 3.56
C SER A 144 -0.97 4.44 2.21
N SER A 145 -0.69 5.75 2.21
CA SER A 145 -0.35 6.54 1.02
C SER A 145 0.76 5.89 0.18
N ARG A 146 1.77 5.30 0.83
CA ARG A 146 2.90 4.60 0.19
C ARG A 146 2.50 3.45 -0.75
N TYR A 147 1.33 2.84 -0.55
CA TYR A 147 0.86 1.77 -1.44
C TYR A 147 0.45 2.26 -2.82
N PHE A 148 0.24 3.57 -2.98
CA PHE A 148 -0.11 4.19 -4.25
C PHE A 148 1.11 4.75 -4.99
N ILE A 149 2.33 4.34 -4.61
CA ILE A 149 3.57 4.72 -5.30
C ILE A 149 3.58 4.35 -6.80
N ALA A 150 2.78 3.37 -7.20
CA ALA A 150 2.57 2.99 -8.59
C ALA A 150 1.94 4.10 -9.45
N LEU A 151 1.22 5.07 -8.85
CA LEU A 151 0.52 6.12 -9.57
C LEU A 151 1.48 7.07 -10.34
N PRO A 152 2.52 7.64 -9.73
CA PRO A 152 3.55 8.38 -10.46
C PRO A 152 4.16 7.61 -11.63
N PHE A 153 4.39 6.30 -11.49
CA PHE A 153 4.90 5.47 -12.58
C PHE A 153 3.87 5.29 -13.71
N ALA A 154 2.59 5.07 -13.37
CA ALA A 154 1.52 4.96 -14.35
C ALA A 154 1.34 6.27 -15.15
N ILE A 155 1.39 7.41 -14.47
CA ILE A 155 1.37 8.74 -15.11
C ILE A 155 2.59 8.92 -16.01
N GLY A 156 3.80 8.67 -15.48
CA GLY A 156 5.06 8.82 -16.22
C GLY A 156 5.11 7.95 -17.48
N ALA A 157 4.71 6.68 -17.37
CA ALA A 157 4.64 5.77 -18.51
C ALA A 157 3.62 6.23 -19.56
N SER A 158 2.47 6.74 -19.12
CA SER A 158 1.43 7.29 -20.01
C SER A 158 1.94 8.51 -20.77
N CYS A 159 2.66 9.40 -20.11
CA CYS A 159 3.28 10.55 -20.75
C CYS A 159 4.40 10.15 -21.71
N ALA A 160 5.24 9.18 -21.33
CA ALA A 160 6.27 8.62 -22.22
C ALA A 160 5.64 8.00 -23.47
N TYR A 161 4.51 7.31 -23.32
CA TYR A 161 3.75 6.76 -24.43
C TYR A 161 3.22 7.84 -25.38
N LEU A 162 2.72 8.97 -24.87
CA LEU A 162 2.32 10.11 -25.70
C LEU A 162 3.49 10.68 -26.53
N LEU A 163 4.69 10.74 -25.94
CA LEU A 163 5.90 11.17 -26.64
C LEU A 163 6.30 10.19 -27.75
N LEU A 164 6.28 8.89 -27.47
CA LEU A 164 6.58 7.84 -28.46
C LEU A 164 5.59 7.87 -29.62
N ARG A 165 4.29 7.96 -29.32
CA ARG A 165 3.22 8.02 -30.30
C ARG A 165 3.33 9.26 -31.19
N SER A 166 3.64 10.41 -30.61
CA SER A 166 3.75 11.66 -31.35
C SER A 166 4.98 11.70 -32.26
N ARG A 167 6.09 11.03 -31.90
CA ARG A 167 7.32 10.95 -32.72
C ARG A 167 7.10 10.31 -34.10
N LYS A 168 6.15 9.37 -34.20
CA LYS A 168 5.80 8.72 -35.48
C LYS A 168 4.99 9.62 -36.42
N LYS A 169 4.23 10.58 -35.88
CA LYS A 169 3.51 11.59 -36.66
C LYS A 169 4.38 12.85 -36.80
N ARG A 170 5.36 12.81 -37.71
CA ARG A 170 6.18 13.91 -38.30
C ARG A 170 6.33 15.19 -37.44
N GLU A 171 7.58 15.55 -37.09
CA GLU A 171 7.98 16.73 -36.29
C GLU A 171 7.03 17.93 -36.43
N SER A 172 6.11 18.06 -35.48
CA SER A 172 5.29 19.25 -35.32
C SER A 172 5.82 20.08 -34.15
N ARG A 173 5.64 21.41 -34.20
CA ARG A 173 5.92 22.30 -33.06
C ARG A 173 5.30 21.77 -31.75
N CYS A 174 4.12 21.15 -31.85
CA CYS A 174 3.40 20.54 -30.74
C CYS A 174 4.22 19.45 -30.01
N MET A 175 5.00 18.65 -30.72
CA MET A 175 5.88 17.63 -30.09
C MET A 175 7.00 18.24 -29.28
N ARG A 176 7.69 19.25 -29.82
CA ARG A 176 8.78 19.94 -29.10
C ARG A 176 8.23 20.63 -27.85
N THR A 177 7.05 21.23 -27.96
CA THR A 177 6.34 21.81 -26.80
C THR A 177 5.97 20.73 -25.78
N LEU A 178 5.42 19.58 -26.20
CA LEU A 178 5.04 18.51 -25.28
C LEU A 178 6.25 17.92 -24.54
N SER A 179 7.36 17.62 -25.25
CA SER A 179 8.59 17.14 -24.63
C SER A 179 9.15 18.13 -23.62
N LEU A 180 9.16 19.43 -23.96
CA LEU A 180 9.65 20.49 -23.09
C LEU A 180 8.76 20.66 -21.84
N VAL A 181 7.44 20.63 -22.01
CA VAL A 181 6.47 20.65 -20.90
C VAL A 181 6.69 19.45 -19.97
N MET A 182 6.93 18.25 -20.52
CA MET A 182 7.19 17.06 -19.72
C MET A 182 8.47 17.15 -18.89
N VAL A 183 9.55 17.68 -19.47
CA VAL A 183 10.82 17.90 -18.75
C VAL A 183 10.65 18.93 -17.64
N LEU A 184 9.99 20.05 -17.94
CA LEU A 184 9.71 21.09 -16.93
C LEU A 184 8.84 20.57 -15.79
N LEU A 185 7.82 19.77 -16.09
CA LEU A 185 6.98 19.14 -15.08
C LEU A 185 7.79 18.21 -14.18
N ALA A 186 8.61 17.33 -14.76
CA ALA A 186 9.44 16.41 -14.00
C ALA A 186 10.43 17.15 -13.07
N LEU A 187 11.08 18.20 -13.58
CA LEU A 187 11.97 19.04 -12.79
C LEU A 187 11.23 19.78 -11.67
N ALA A 188 10.05 20.34 -11.96
CA ALA A 188 9.26 21.07 -10.97
C ALA A 188 8.72 20.14 -9.87
N THR A 189 8.17 18.98 -10.22
CA THR A 189 7.68 18.00 -9.24
C THR A 189 8.83 17.41 -8.43
N GLY A 190 9.96 17.09 -9.06
CA GLY A 190 11.14 16.55 -8.38
C GLY A 190 11.77 17.55 -7.42
N SER A 191 11.94 18.80 -7.86
CA SER A 191 12.49 19.87 -7.01
C SER A 191 11.58 20.19 -5.84
N ARG A 192 10.27 20.22 -6.05
CA ARG A 192 9.31 20.44 -4.96
C ARG A 192 9.32 19.28 -3.96
N ALA A 193 9.33 18.03 -4.44
CA ALA A 193 9.42 16.87 -3.56
C ALA A 193 10.72 16.89 -2.75
N ALA A 194 11.85 17.26 -3.35
CA ALA A 194 13.12 17.42 -2.64
C ALA A 194 13.03 18.53 -1.57
N TRP A 195 12.44 19.67 -1.90
CA TRP A 195 12.24 20.77 -0.96
C TRP A 195 11.37 20.38 0.23
N ILE A 196 10.23 19.71 -0.02
CA ILE A 196 9.32 19.27 1.05
C ILE A 196 10.02 18.27 1.96
N ASN A 197 10.74 17.29 1.39
CA ASN A 197 11.50 16.35 2.20
C ASN A 197 12.57 17.07 3.04
N MET A 198 13.27 18.05 2.48
CA MET A 198 14.24 18.85 3.23
C MET A 198 13.58 19.66 4.34
N ASP A 199 12.45 20.32 4.06
CA ASP A 199 11.72 21.12 5.04
C ASP A 199 11.17 20.24 6.17
N GLN A 200 10.47 19.15 5.84
CA GLN A 200 9.80 18.29 6.82
C GLN A 200 10.75 17.34 7.57
N LEU A 201 11.83 16.87 6.95
CA LEU A 201 12.76 15.92 7.61
C LEU A 201 13.92 16.61 8.33
N LEU A 202 14.34 17.81 7.90
CA LEU A 202 15.56 18.45 8.42
C LEU A 202 15.29 19.78 9.10
N LEU A 203 14.40 20.62 8.57
CA LEU A 203 14.23 21.99 9.06
C LEU A 203 13.08 22.15 10.07
N ARG A 204 12.01 21.37 9.91
CA ARG A 204 10.75 21.46 10.67
C ARG A 204 10.25 20.08 11.06
N ASP A 205 11.16 19.24 11.57
CA ASP A 205 10.79 17.95 12.09
C ASP A 205 9.82 18.10 13.28
N ASP A 206 8.56 17.72 13.06
CA ASP A 206 7.47 17.76 14.06
C ASP A 206 7.07 16.34 14.50
N THR A 207 7.96 15.36 14.26
CA THR A 207 7.70 13.94 14.53
C THR A 207 7.29 13.69 15.98
N ASP A 208 7.81 14.47 16.94
CA ASP A 208 7.50 14.39 18.38
C ASP A 208 6.04 14.72 18.74
N HIS A 209 5.33 15.43 17.86
CA HIS A 209 3.92 15.81 18.01
C HIS A 209 2.97 14.88 17.25
N SER A 210 3.51 13.94 16.47
CA SER A 210 2.70 12.94 15.76
C SER A 210 1.89 12.07 16.74
N TRP A 211 0.73 11.60 16.30
CA TRP A 211 -0.13 10.69 17.10
C TRP A 211 0.59 9.39 17.48
N LEU A 212 1.55 8.93 16.67
CA LEU A 212 2.40 7.78 16.99
C LEU A 212 3.37 8.08 18.13
N ALA A 213 4.01 9.26 18.12
CA ALA A 213 4.89 9.69 19.19
C ALA A 213 4.10 9.90 20.49
N LYS A 214 2.90 10.48 20.43
CA LYS A 214 1.97 10.59 21.57
C LYS A 214 1.60 9.21 22.13
N ALA A 215 1.25 8.25 21.27
CA ALA A 215 0.93 6.89 21.71
C ALA A 215 2.11 6.21 22.43
N GLY A 216 3.33 6.40 21.91
CA GLY A 216 4.56 5.94 22.56
C GLY A 216 4.78 6.59 23.94
N LYS A 217 4.61 7.91 24.04
CA LYS A 217 4.72 8.67 25.30
C LYS A 217 3.70 8.20 26.34
N VAL A 218 2.45 7.97 25.95
CA VAL A 218 1.40 7.47 26.86
C VAL A 218 1.74 6.07 27.40
N LEU A 219 2.30 5.19 26.56
CA LEU A 219 2.75 3.87 27.01
C LEU A 219 3.90 3.99 28.01
N GLU A 220 4.87 4.85 27.73
CA GLU A 220 6.01 5.14 28.60
C GLU A 220 5.57 5.71 29.95
N GLU A 221 4.70 6.73 29.95
CA GLU A 221 4.14 7.36 31.16
C GLU A 221 3.34 6.38 32.03
N LYS A 222 2.66 5.42 31.41
CA LYS A 222 1.94 4.35 32.10
C LYS A 222 2.83 3.19 32.56
N GLY A 223 4.13 3.24 32.26
CA GLY A 223 5.11 2.24 32.69
C GLY A 223 5.07 0.94 31.89
N TYR A 224 4.63 0.98 30.63
CA TYR A 224 4.68 -0.17 29.73
C TYR A 224 6.01 -0.23 28.99
N ASP A 225 6.85 -1.22 29.31
CA ASP A 225 8.07 -1.50 28.54
C ASP A 225 7.77 -2.28 27.25
N HIS A 226 6.63 -2.98 27.20
CA HIS A 226 6.20 -3.82 26.09
C HIS A 226 4.72 -3.60 25.74
N ALA A 227 4.41 -3.57 24.45
CA ALA A 227 3.04 -3.50 23.94
C ALA A 227 2.90 -4.29 22.63
N TYR A 228 1.68 -4.40 22.11
CA TYR A 228 1.38 -5.12 20.87
C TYR A 228 0.52 -4.30 19.92
N SER A 229 0.77 -4.42 18.62
CA SER A 229 -0.05 -3.77 17.60
C SER A 229 0.12 -4.42 16.22
N THR A 230 -0.56 -3.94 15.20
CA THR A 230 -0.29 -4.38 13.81
C THR A 230 1.08 -3.91 13.35
N PHE A 231 1.59 -4.53 12.28
CA PHE A 231 2.86 -4.17 11.64
C PHE A 231 3.04 -2.66 11.43
N TYR A 232 1.97 -1.95 11.03
CA TYR A 232 2.04 -0.55 10.65
C TYR A 232 2.31 0.39 11.82
N LEU A 233 1.94 -0.02 13.04
CA LEU A 233 2.07 0.78 14.26
C LEU A 233 3.28 0.35 15.09
N ALA A 234 3.49 -0.96 15.21
CA ALA A 234 4.47 -1.55 16.10
C ALA A 234 5.91 -1.06 15.83
N GLY A 235 6.33 -1.09 14.55
CA GLY A 235 7.66 -0.59 14.17
C GLY A 235 7.84 0.90 14.47
N PRO A 236 7.00 1.80 13.92
CA PRO A 236 7.12 3.22 14.16
C PRO A 236 7.08 3.63 15.63
N VAL A 237 6.15 3.11 16.44
CA VAL A 237 6.07 3.48 17.87
C VAL A 237 7.33 3.06 18.64
N SER A 238 7.87 1.87 18.34
CA SER A 238 9.12 1.41 18.97
C SER A 238 10.31 2.29 18.61
N VAL A 239 10.39 2.76 17.37
CA VAL A 239 11.45 3.69 16.91
C VAL A 239 11.30 5.06 17.57
N LEU A 240 10.08 5.59 17.64
CA LEU A 240 9.80 6.92 18.21
C LEU A 240 10.04 7.01 19.72
N THR A 241 9.92 5.89 20.43
CA THR A 241 10.31 5.80 21.85
C THR A 241 11.79 5.46 22.04
N ASN A 242 12.58 5.41 20.96
CA ASN A 242 13.97 4.98 20.98
C ASN A 242 14.17 3.63 21.70
N GLY A 243 13.24 2.70 21.51
CA GLY A 243 13.26 1.37 22.13
C GLY A 243 12.90 1.32 23.62
N ARG A 244 12.54 2.45 24.26
CA ARG A 244 12.04 2.46 25.65
C ARG A 244 10.73 1.70 25.79
N VAL A 245 9.89 1.74 24.75
CA VAL A 245 8.70 0.89 24.63
C VAL A 245 8.85 -0.01 23.42
N GLN A 246 8.92 -1.32 23.63
CA GLN A 246 9.00 -2.29 22.54
C GLN A 246 7.60 -2.75 22.16
N VAL A 247 7.12 -2.29 21.00
CA VAL A 247 5.82 -2.69 20.46
C VAL A 247 6.03 -3.85 19.48
N ALA A 248 5.57 -5.03 19.87
CA ALA A 248 5.62 -6.24 19.06
C ALA A 248 4.43 -6.33 18.10
N GLN A 249 4.61 -7.10 17.03
CA GLN A 249 3.63 -7.18 15.95
C GLN A 249 2.67 -8.35 16.10
N LEU A 250 1.39 -8.07 15.89
CA LEU A 250 0.31 -9.05 15.77
C LEU A 250 -0.10 -9.19 14.30
N ASP A 251 -0.42 -10.42 13.92
CA ASP A 251 -1.03 -10.72 12.63
C ASP A 251 -2.50 -10.27 12.63
N GLN A 252 -3.23 -10.59 13.71
CA GLN A 252 -4.63 -10.23 13.91
C GLN A 252 -4.99 -10.20 15.40
N PHE A 253 -5.84 -9.25 15.80
CA PHE A 253 -6.29 -9.12 17.19
C PHE A 253 -7.29 -10.21 17.61
N ARG A 254 -8.05 -10.76 16.66
CA ARG A 254 -9.10 -11.75 16.95
C ARG A 254 -8.59 -12.99 17.70
N ASP A 255 -7.40 -13.45 17.34
CA ASP A 255 -6.80 -14.67 17.88
C ASP A 255 -5.50 -14.39 18.66
N MET A 256 -5.14 -13.11 18.81
CA MET A 256 -3.91 -12.65 19.47
C MET A 256 -2.64 -13.33 18.94
N LYS A 257 -2.65 -13.69 17.65
CA LYS A 257 -1.54 -14.40 17.01
C LYS A 257 -0.43 -13.41 16.68
N ALA A 258 0.77 -13.67 17.20
CA ALA A 258 1.94 -12.85 16.90
C ALA A 258 2.40 -13.01 15.44
N MET A 259 2.94 -11.94 14.88
CA MET A 259 3.46 -11.92 13.52
C MET A 259 4.91 -12.44 13.50
N LYS A 260 5.11 -13.65 12.97
CA LYS A 260 6.43 -14.25 12.73
C LYS A 260 6.99 -13.80 11.38
N TRP A 261 8.13 -13.14 11.40
CA TRP A 261 8.94 -12.73 10.24
C TRP A 261 9.95 -13.79 9.78
N LEU A 262 10.35 -14.68 10.68
CA LEU A 262 11.33 -15.75 10.53
C LEU A 262 10.62 -17.06 10.87
N SER A 263 11.02 -18.12 10.19
CA SER A 263 10.50 -19.47 10.43
C SER A 263 10.85 -19.97 11.84
N ASP A 264 11.94 -19.46 12.42
CA ASP A 264 12.41 -19.80 13.74
C ASP A 264 11.82 -18.87 14.80
N ALA A 265 11.08 -19.45 15.74
CA ALA A 265 10.44 -18.72 16.84
C ALA A 265 11.44 -18.23 17.89
N SER A 266 12.65 -18.82 17.94
CA SER A 266 13.69 -18.47 18.92
C SER A 266 14.31 -17.09 18.70
N TRP A 267 14.13 -16.52 17.51
CA TRP A 267 14.59 -15.18 17.16
C TRP A 267 13.65 -14.06 17.62
N TYR A 268 12.46 -14.41 18.13
CA TYR A 268 11.56 -13.40 18.70
C TYR A 268 11.91 -13.14 20.16
N PRO A 269 11.85 -11.87 20.62
CA PRO A 269 12.07 -11.53 22.01
C PRO A 269 11.26 -12.44 22.93
N PRO A 270 11.80 -12.82 24.10
CA PRO A 270 11.12 -13.70 25.01
C PRO A 270 9.73 -13.14 25.32
N LEU A 271 8.72 -13.97 25.05
CA LEU A 271 7.33 -13.83 25.45
C LEU A 271 7.25 -13.06 26.77
N THR A 272 6.72 -11.83 26.75
CA THR A 272 6.26 -11.12 27.95
C THR A 272 5.49 -12.14 28.77
N LYS A 273 5.82 -12.30 30.07
CA LYS A 273 5.23 -13.40 30.86
C LYS A 273 3.71 -13.28 30.79
N SER A 274 3.00 -14.41 30.72
CA SER A 274 1.53 -14.43 30.63
C SER A 274 0.88 -13.55 31.69
N GLU A 275 1.50 -13.42 32.87
CA GLU A 275 1.01 -12.66 34.02
C GLU A 275 1.29 -11.14 33.96
N GLU A 276 2.13 -10.67 33.04
CA GLU A 276 2.49 -9.26 32.93
C GLU A 276 1.36 -8.44 32.27
N LYS A 277 1.08 -7.26 32.83
CA LYS A 277 0.15 -6.31 32.23
C LYS A 277 0.62 -5.98 30.82
N THR A 278 -0.30 -5.99 29.88
CA THR A 278 0.02 -5.84 28.46
C THR A 278 -0.91 -4.81 27.83
N ALA A 279 -0.33 -3.95 27.00
CA ALA A 279 -1.06 -2.96 26.23
C ALA A 279 -1.20 -3.37 24.75
N PHE A 280 -2.35 -3.08 24.16
CA PHE A 280 -2.62 -3.26 22.74
C PHE A 280 -2.99 -1.92 22.12
N LEU A 281 -2.21 -1.47 21.13
CA LEU A 281 -2.56 -0.31 20.31
C LEU A 281 -3.38 -0.78 19.11
N VAL A 282 -4.60 -0.27 18.95
CA VAL A 282 -5.58 -0.77 17.99
C VAL A 282 -6.10 0.38 17.13
N THR A 283 -6.03 0.23 15.81
CA THR A 283 -6.66 1.16 14.85
C THR A 283 -8.16 0.93 14.80
N GLU A 284 -8.92 1.93 14.34
CA GLU A 284 -10.37 1.80 14.14
C GLU A 284 -10.74 0.61 13.22
N ALA A 285 -9.91 0.32 12.22
CA ALA A 285 -10.12 -0.80 11.31
C ALA A 285 -10.09 -2.18 12.01
N ASN A 286 -9.35 -2.29 13.10
CA ASN A 286 -9.16 -3.53 13.86
C ASN A 286 -9.95 -3.57 15.17
N ARG A 287 -10.64 -2.47 15.51
CA ARG A 287 -11.40 -2.32 16.76
C ARG A 287 -12.40 -3.46 16.97
N LYS A 288 -13.16 -3.80 15.92
CA LYS A 288 -14.15 -4.88 15.98
C LYS A 288 -13.54 -6.24 16.32
N ASP A 289 -12.35 -6.55 15.81
CA ASP A 289 -11.67 -7.81 16.12
C ASP A 289 -11.17 -7.84 17.56
N MET A 290 -10.71 -6.69 18.09
CA MET A 290 -10.35 -6.56 19.50
C MET A 290 -11.56 -6.71 20.42
N GLU A 291 -12.67 -6.04 20.10
CA GLU A 291 -13.92 -6.14 20.87
C GLU A 291 -14.46 -7.57 20.89
N LEU A 292 -14.46 -8.28 19.75
CA LEU A 292 -14.87 -9.68 19.68
C LEU A 292 -13.96 -10.59 20.51
N PHE A 293 -12.66 -10.32 20.57
CA PHE A 293 -11.73 -11.06 21.42
C PHE A 293 -12.04 -10.80 22.90
N LEU A 294 -12.23 -9.54 23.30
CA LEU A 294 -12.55 -9.16 24.68
C LEU A 294 -13.92 -9.67 25.15
N GLN A 295 -14.91 -9.79 24.26
CA GLN A 295 -16.20 -10.42 24.59
C GLN A 295 -16.05 -11.89 25.01
N LYS A 296 -15.08 -12.61 24.43
CA LYS A 296 -14.77 -14.00 24.83
C LYS A 296 -13.94 -14.06 26.12
N HIS A 297 -13.31 -12.96 26.50
CA HIS A 297 -12.39 -12.87 27.62
C HIS A 297 -12.61 -11.57 28.44
N PRO A 298 -13.82 -11.39 29.03
CA PRO A 298 -14.20 -10.13 29.67
C PRO A 298 -13.38 -9.82 30.93
N ASP A 299 -12.75 -10.83 31.53
CA ASP A 299 -11.88 -10.71 32.70
C ASP A 299 -10.55 -10.02 32.40
N LEU A 300 -10.13 -9.99 31.12
CA LEU A 300 -8.83 -9.46 30.70
C LEU A 300 -8.75 -7.94 30.72
N LEU A 301 -9.85 -7.26 30.39
CA LEU A 301 -9.83 -5.82 30.19
C LEU A 301 -9.59 -5.11 31.52
N PHE A 302 -8.58 -4.25 31.53
CA PHE A 302 -8.24 -3.39 32.65
C PHE A 302 -8.64 -1.93 32.38
N GLY A 303 -8.46 -1.45 31.15
CA GLY A 303 -8.78 -0.08 30.76
C GLY A 303 -8.80 0.12 29.26
N VAL A 304 -9.47 1.19 28.83
CA VAL A 304 -9.47 1.64 27.43
C VAL A 304 -9.20 3.14 27.43
N THR A 305 -8.20 3.57 26.68
CA THR A 305 -7.90 4.98 26.46
C THR A 305 -8.03 5.29 24.97
N GLU A 306 -8.87 6.26 24.63
CA GLU A 306 -8.94 6.79 23.27
C GLU A 306 -7.79 7.79 23.07
N LEU A 307 -7.08 7.63 21.96
CA LEU A 307 -6.01 8.50 21.49
C LEU A 307 -6.41 9.03 20.11
N ASP A 308 -5.80 10.13 19.64
CA ASP A 308 -6.09 10.70 18.31
C ASP A 308 -5.95 9.64 17.19
N GLY A 309 -7.05 9.03 16.75
CA GLY A 309 -7.09 8.00 15.71
C GLY A 309 -6.68 6.58 16.14
N LEU A 310 -6.54 6.32 17.44
CA LEU A 310 -6.12 5.04 18.00
C LEU A 310 -6.85 4.70 19.30
N TRP A 311 -6.88 3.41 19.64
CA TRP A 311 -7.36 2.92 20.92
C TRP A 311 -6.26 2.15 21.63
N LEU A 312 -5.96 2.53 22.87
CA LEU A 312 -5.09 1.80 23.77
C LEU A 312 -5.96 0.91 24.66
N TYR A 313 -5.88 -0.40 24.47
CA TYR A 313 -6.52 -1.39 25.32
C TYR A 313 -5.48 -1.95 26.30
N GLU A 314 -5.76 -1.78 27.59
CA GLU A 314 -4.93 -2.28 28.66
C GLU A 314 -5.51 -3.59 29.16
N CYS A 315 -4.72 -4.66 29.12
CA CYS A 315 -5.10 -5.99 29.57
C CYS A 315 -4.30 -6.36 30.82
N LYS A 316 -4.95 -7.08 31.74
CA LYS A 316 -4.36 -7.51 33.01
C LYS A 316 -3.17 -8.45 32.84
N ARG A 317 -3.10 -9.17 31.71
CA ARG A 317 -2.16 -10.25 31.47
C ARG A 317 -1.88 -10.40 29.96
N ASN A 318 -0.70 -10.88 29.58
CA ASN A 318 -0.34 -11.14 28.19
C ASN A 318 -1.06 -12.39 27.67
N VAL A 319 -1.75 -12.24 26.54
CA VAL A 319 -2.52 -13.32 25.89
C VAL A 319 -2.06 -13.59 24.46
N THR A 320 -0.91 -13.03 24.08
CA THR A 320 -0.36 -13.18 22.74
C THR A 320 0.26 -14.56 22.52
N ARG A 321 -0.02 -15.13 21.35
CA ARG A 321 0.39 -16.49 20.98
C ARG A 321 1.51 -16.45 19.96
N TRP A 322 2.68 -16.97 20.34
CA TRP A 322 3.89 -17.04 19.50
C TRP A 322 4.14 -18.47 18.96
N GLY A 323 3.09 -19.18 18.54
CA GLY A 323 3.13 -20.59 18.13
C GLY A 323 1.71 -21.16 18.12
N GLU A 324 1.54 -22.43 17.70
CA GLU A 324 0.25 -23.14 17.84
C GLU A 324 -0.27 -23.09 19.28
#